data_AF-A0A971WQF0-F1
#
_entry.id   AF-A0A971WQF0-F1
#
_cell.length_a   1.000
_cell.length_b   1.000
_cell.length_c   1.000
_cell.angle_alpha   90.00
_cell.angle_beta   90.00
_cell.angle_gamma   90.00
#
_symmetry.space_group_name_H-M   'P 1'
#
loop_
_entity.id
_entity.type
_entity.pdbx_description
1 polymer ?
#
loop_
_entity_poly.entity_id
_entity_poly.type
_entity_poly.pdbx_seq_one_letter_code
_entity_poly.pdbx_strand_id
1 'polypeptide(L)' 'MSAVFLLAENAVFLLTVNISQVDDPICQLLLEMRYVNGWSWEAVAGELRFDRSWISRLHGSALKE' A
#
# COMPACT_ATOMS: atom_id res chain seq x y z
N MET A 1 -14.60 17.50 16.91
CA MET A 1 -14.17 16.70 15.74
C MET A 1 -14.76 17.32 14.49
N SER A 2 -13.94 17.55 13.46
CA SER A 2 -14.37 18.15 12.17
C SER A 2 -14.83 17.05 11.20
N ALA A 3 -15.75 17.36 10.28
CA ALA A 3 -16.16 16.46 9.22
C ALA A 3 -14.98 15.96 8.35
N VAL A 4 -13.94 16.78 8.19
CA VAL A 4 -12.71 16.40 7.45
C VAL A 4 -11.94 15.28 8.14
N PHE A 5 -11.90 15.29 9.47
CA PHE A 5 -11.22 14.26 10.27
C PHE A 5 -11.93 12.90 10.14
N LEU A 6 -13.27 12.91 10.22
CA LEU A 6 -14.08 11.69 10.10
C LEU A 6 -13.98 11.06 8.70
N LEU A 7 -13.93 11.88 7.66
CA LEU A 7 -13.75 11.41 6.28
C LEU A 7 -12.36 10.79 6.05
N ALA A 8 -11.32 11.37 6.64
CA ALA A 8 -9.96 10.84 6.52
C ALA A 8 -9.81 9.48 7.22
N GLU A 9 -10.35 9.33 8.44
CA GLU A 9 -10.32 8.04 9.15
C GLU A 9 -11.11 6.96 8.40
N ASN A 10 -12.27 7.29 7.83
CA ASN A 10 -13.05 6.34 7.05
C ASN A 10 -12.33 5.91 5.76
N ALA A 11 -11.62 6.84 5.10
CA ALA A 11 -10.82 6.51 3.91
C ALA A 11 -9.63 5.60 4.23
N VAL A 12 -8.91 5.86 5.33
CA VAL A 12 -7.81 5.00 5.79
C VAL A 12 -8.34 3.61 6.17
N PHE A 13 -9.46 3.55 6.90
CA PHE A 13 -10.09 2.28 7.26
C PHE A 13 -10.44 1.44 6.02
N LEU A 14 -11.12 2.04 5.02
CA LEU A 14 -11.48 1.33 3.79
C LEU A 14 -10.24 0.87 2.98
N LEU A 15 -9.17 1.67 2.95
CA LEU A 15 -7.91 1.27 2.31
C LEU A 15 -7.28 0.06 3.00
N THR A 16 -7.19 0.06 4.34
CA THR A 16 -6.61 -1.08 5.08
C THR A 16 -7.42 -2.36 4.90
N VAL A 17 -8.76 -2.27 4.91
CA VAL A 17 -9.65 -3.41 4.66
C VAL A 17 -9.42 -3.97 3.26
N ASN A 18 -9.36 -3.13 2.24
CA ASN A 18 -9.14 -3.60 0.86
C ASN A 18 -7.76 -4.26 0.71
N ILE A 19 -6.70 -3.61 1.19
CA ILE A 19 -5.34 -4.14 1.11
C ILE A 19 -5.21 -5.48 1.85
N SER A 20 -5.93 -5.68 2.96
CA SER A 20 -5.92 -6.93 3.71
C SER A 20 -6.52 -8.14 2.98
N GLN A 21 -7.16 -7.94 1.83
CA GLN A 21 -7.73 -9.00 0.99
C GLN A 21 -6.81 -9.41 -0.18
N VAL A 22 -5.66 -8.75 -0.34
CA VAL A 22 -4.64 -9.11 -1.33
C VAL A 22 -3.98 -10.42 -0.90
N ASP A 23 -3.95 -11.41 -1.79
CA ASP A 23 -3.57 -12.79 -1.47
C ASP A 23 -2.04 -12.94 -1.34
N ASP A 24 -1.28 -12.28 -2.21
CA ASP A 24 0.19 -12.34 -2.14
C ASP A 24 0.69 -11.44 -0.98
N PRO A 25 1.38 -12.00 0.04
CA PRO A 25 1.78 -11.24 1.21
C PRO A 25 2.81 -10.15 0.91
N ILE A 26 3.60 -10.29 -0.17
CA ILE A 26 4.55 -9.26 -0.61
C ILE A 26 3.79 -8.14 -1.33
N CYS A 27 2.78 -8.46 -2.15
CA CYS A 27 1.87 -7.48 -2.74
C CYS A 27 1.13 -6.68 -1.66
N GLN A 28 0.56 -7.37 -0.66
CA GLN A 28 -0.12 -6.74 0.47
C GLN A 28 0.83 -5.77 1.20
N LEU A 29 2.00 -6.26 1.62
CA LEU A 29 2.98 -5.47 2.36
C LEU A 29 3.43 -4.22 1.57
N LEU A 30 3.65 -4.36 0.26
CA LEU A 30 3.97 -3.24 -0.63
C LEU A 30 2.89 -2.17 -0.60
N LEU A 31 1.61 -2.55 -0.66
CA LEU A 31 0.49 -1.60 -0.63
C LEU A 31 0.32 -0.94 0.73
N GLU A 32 0.52 -1.66 1.83
CA GLU A 32 0.50 -1.10 3.18
C GLU A 32 1.60 -0.05 3.37
N MET A 33 2.83 -0.40 2.99
CA MET A 33 3.96 0.55 3.02
C MET A 33 3.63 1.80 2.19
N ARG A 34 3.04 1.63 1.00
CA ARG A 34 2.79 2.74 0.09
C ARG A 34 1.64 3.65 0.53
N TYR A 35 0.47 3.08 0.83
CA TYR A 35 -0.79 3.81 0.97
C TYR A 35 -1.22 4.02 2.42
N VAL A 36 -0.80 3.14 3.33
CA VAL A 36 -1.10 3.29 4.76
C VAL A 36 0.02 4.05 5.45
N ASN A 37 1.28 3.65 5.21
CA ASN A 37 2.43 4.26 5.86
C ASN A 37 3.05 5.42 5.08
N GLY A 38 2.65 5.63 3.82
CA GLY A 38 3.11 6.76 3.01
C GLY A 38 4.58 6.68 2.56
N TRP A 39 5.16 5.49 2.49
CA TRP A 39 6.57 5.32 2.11
C TRP A 39 6.80 5.72 0.66
N SER A 40 8.01 6.23 0.38
CA SER A 40 8.47 6.45 -0.99
C SER A 40 8.75 5.12 -1.68
N TRP A 41 8.67 5.13 -3.01
CA TRP A 41 9.00 3.94 -3.81
C TRP A 41 10.47 3.51 -3.65
N GLU A 42 11.39 4.45 -3.44
CA GLU A 42 12.79 4.18 -3.12
C GLU A 42 12.93 3.45 -1.77
N ALA A 43 12.19 3.88 -0.74
CA ALA A 43 12.21 3.23 0.57
C ALA A 43 11.62 1.81 0.51
N VAL A 44 10.49 1.64 -0.19
CA VAL A 44 9.88 0.31 -0.40
C VAL A 44 10.83 -0.62 -1.15
N ALA A 45 11.49 -0.15 -2.21
CA ALA A 45 12.47 -0.93 -2.96
C ALA A 45 13.65 -1.38 -2.07
N GLY A 46 14.18 -0.46 -1.25
CA GLY A 46 15.26 -0.76 -0.31
C GLY A 46 14.86 -1.80 0.74
N GLU A 47 13.66 -1.66 1.30
CA GLU A 47 13.15 -2.55 2.36
C GLU A 47 12.87 -3.95 1.84
N LEU A 48 12.17 -4.06 0.71
CA LEU A 48 11.86 -5.35 0.08
C LEU A 48 13.06 -5.95 -0.67
N ARG A 49 14.19 -5.23 -0.74
CA ARG A 49 15.43 -5.64 -1.43
C ARG A 49 15.22 -5.97 -2.90
N PHE A 50 14.33 -5.24 -3.55
CA PHE A 50 14.06 -5.34 -4.97
C PHE A 50 14.51 -4.07 -5.69
N ASP A 51 14.80 -4.20 -6.98
CA ASP A 51 15.02 -3.02 -7.80
C ASP A 51 13.69 -2.29 -8.08
N ARG A 52 13.81 -1.02 -8.45
CA ARG A 52 12.66 -0.13 -8.75
C ARG A 52 11.76 -0.66 -9.86
N SER A 53 12.31 -1.37 -10.85
CA SER A 53 11.52 -1.90 -11.97
C SER A 53 10.66 -3.08 -11.50
N TRP A 54 11.20 -3.92 -10.62
CA TRP A 54 10.47 -5.04 -10.03
C TRP A 54 9.37 -4.55 -9.10
N ILE A 55 9.64 -3.54 -8.25
CA ILE A 55 8.60 -2.88 -7.42
C ILE A 55 7.45 -2.34 -8.27
N SER A 56 7.74 -1.69 -9.40
CA SER A 56 6.68 -1.17 -10.28
C SER A 56 5.83 -2.29 -10.89
N ARG A 57 6.42 -3.45 -11.20
CA ARG A 57 5.68 -4.61 -11.72
C ARG A 57 4.83 -5.24 -10.64
N LEU A 58 5.40 -5.45 -9.46
CA LEU A 58 4.72 -6.02 -8.31
C LEU A 58 3.55 -5.14 -7.88
N HIS A 59 3.74 -3.83 -7.84
CA HIS A 59 2.67 -2.86 -7.59
C HIS A 59 1.52 -3.00 -8.59
N GLY A 60 1.84 -3.11 -9.88
CA GLY A 60 0.83 -3.32 -10.93
C GLY A 60 0.12 -4.67 -10.86
N SER A 61 0.74 -5.70 -10.27
CA SER A 61 0.08 -6.98 -9.97
C SER A 61 -0.84 -6.86 -8.76
N ALA A 62 -0.35 -6.27 -7.67
CA ALA A 62 -1.09 -6.08 -6.42
C ALA A 62 -2.40 -5.30 -6.61
N LEU A 63 -2.43 -4.32 -7.53
CA LEU A 63 -3.64 -3.54 -7.83
C LEU A 63 -4.68 -4.28 -8.68
N LYS A 64 -4.40 -5.50 -9.14
CA LYS A 64 -5.33 -6.31 -9.95
C LYS A 64 -5.98 -7.45 -9.18
N GLU A 65 -5.50 -7.70 -7.97
CA GLU A 65 -6.14 -8.57 -6.98
C GLU A 65 -7.35 -7.84 -6.39
#